data_AF-A0A968UM16-F1
#
_entry.id   AF-A0A968UM16-F1
#
_cell.length_a   1.000
_cell.length_b   1.000
_cell.length_c   1.000
_cell.angle_alpha   90.00
_cell.angle_beta   90.00
_cell.angle_gamma   90.00
#
_symmetry.space_group_name_H-M   'P 1'
#
loop_
_entity.id
_entity.type
_entity.pdbx_description
1 polymer ?
#
loop_
_entity_poly.entity_id
_entity_poly.type
_entity_poly.pdbx_seq_one_letter_code
_entity_poly.pdbx_strand_id
1 'polypeptide(L)'
;MQELSKSQQGRIAIRMFQTLADAMAIRGFYRPSGKSGQMLANCLKMLSPEIYGSMNDSRIIELKGLEYVLDRLPKGIEQCVRIILTAQEELEDTSFERVEPPKRRRTSFRISDNEVSFVITNGVSEIYDILTHLTFLCIEAHKIRRQIHTEGGTETRNGKAGRHRSQRAGSQRQRTGSATL
;
A
#
# COMPACT_ATOMS: atom_id res chain seq x y z
N MET A 1 -2.47 29.49 16.41
CA MET A 1 -2.31 28.82 15.10
C MET A 1 -3.71 28.69 14.52
N GLN A 2 -3.99 29.29 13.36
CA GLN A 2 -5.34 29.29 12.78
C GLN A 2 -5.72 27.86 12.37
N GLU A 3 -6.85 27.34 12.84
CA GLU A 3 -7.31 26.00 12.46
C GLU A 3 -7.81 25.99 11.02
N LEU A 4 -7.33 25.02 10.23
CA LEU A 4 -7.77 24.84 8.85
C LEU A 4 -9.20 24.30 8.81
N SER A 5 -10.05 24.86 7.96
CA SER A 5 -11.37 24.27 7.68
C SER A 5 -11.24 22.87 7.06
N LYS A 6 -12.27 22.02 7.26
CA LYS A 6 -12.34 20.68 6.64
C LYS A 6 -12.11 20.73 5.12
N SER A 7 -12.70 21.72 4.45
CA SER A 7 -12.51 21.91 3.00
C SER A 7 -11.06 22.20 2.61
N GLN A 8 -10.33 22.96 3.44
CA GLN A 8 -8.91 23.23 3.21
C GLN A 8 -8.07 21.98 3.44
N GLN A 9 -8.36 21.21 4.49
CA GLN A 9 -7.69 19.94 4.78
C GLN A 9 -7.86 18.94 3.64
N GLY A 10 -9.08 18.80 3.10
CA GLY A 10 -9.35 17.94 1.96
C GLY A 10 -8.58 18.36 0.71
N ARG A 11 -8.54 19.67 0.38
CA ARG A 11 -7.75 20.17 -0.76
C ARG A 11 -6.25 19.92 -0.59
N ILE A 12 -5.73 20.07 0.62
CA ILE A 12 -4.32 19.78 0.93
C ILE A 12 -4.05 18.28 0.76
N ALA A 13 -4.91 17.42 1.30
CA ALA A 13 -4.77 15.97 1.18
C ALA A 13 -4.77 15.50 -0.27
N ILE A 14 -5.68 16.01 -1.11
CA ILE A 14 -5.73 15.69 -2.55
C ILE A 14 -4.44 16.13 -3.25
N ARG A 15 -3.98 17.37 -3.04
CA ARG A 15 -2.74 17.86 -3.66
C ARG A 15 -1.53 17.06 -3.22
N MET A 16 -1.41 16.78 -1.92
CA MET A 16 -0.32 15.96 -1.40
C MET A 16 -0.33 14.55 -1.99
N PHE A 17 -1.51 13.94 -2.13
CA PHE A 17 -1.65 12.63 -2.75
C PHE A 17 -1.15 12.66 -4.20
N GLN A 18 -1.58 13.64 -5.00
CA GLN A 18 -1.15 13.81 -6.39
C GLN A 18 0.37 14.02 -6.49
N THR A 19 0.94 14.94 -5.69
CA THR A 19 2.38 15.18 -5.68
C THR A 19 3.20 13.94 -5.31
N LEU A 20 2.71 13.14 -4.35
CA LEU A 20 3.37 11.88 -3.99
C LEU A 20 3.28 10.85 -5.12
N ALA A 21 2.11 10.72 -5.74
CA ALA A 21 1.88 9.86 -6.90
C ALA A 21 2.83 10.22 -8.06
N ASP A 22 2.92 11.50 -8.41
CA ASP A 22 3.83 12.00 -9.45
C ASP A 22 5.29 11.66 -9.14
N ALA A 23 5.73 11.90 -7.90
CA ALA A 23 7.09 11.58 -7.48
C ALA A 23 7.40 10.08 -7.60
N MET A 24 6.42 9.21 -7.33
CA MET A 24 6.58 7.76 -7.48
C MET A 24 6.56 7.31 -8.94
N ALA A 25 5.74 7.95 -9.78
CA ALA A 25 5.71 7.69 -11.22
C ALA A 25 7.06 8.05 -11.85
N ILE A 26 7.63 9.22 -11.53
CA ILE A 26 8.97 9.63 -12.00
C ILE A 26 10.05 8.66 -11.50
N ARG A 27 9.93 8.16 -10.26
CA ARG A 27 10.86 7.18 -9.68
C ARG A 27 10.78 5.80 -10.36
N GLY A 28 9.65 5.48 -11.00
CA GLY A 28 9.43 4.20 -11.69
C GLY A 28 9.13 3.01 -10.77
N PHE A 29 9.00 3.21 -9.45
CA PHE A 29 8.56 2.14 -8.55
C PHE A 29 7.87 2.66 -7.28
N TYR A 30 6.98 1.81 -6.75
CA TYR A 30 6.22 2.06 -5.53
C TYR A 30 6.26 0.85 -4.59
N ARG A 31 6.42 1.09 -3.29
CA ARG A 31 6.29 0.08 -2.23
C ARG A 31 5.26 0.53 -1.19
N PRO A 32 4.09 -0.15 -1.09
CA PRO A 32 3.04 0.24 -0.15
C PRO A 32 3.46 0.22 1.32
N SER A 33 4.37 -0.69 1.71
CA SER A 33 4.90 -0.79 3.07
C SER A 33 5.97 0.26 3.41
N GLY A 34 6.41 1.07 2.44
CA GLY A 34 7.43 2.09 2.63
C GLY A 34 6.90 3.44 3.11
N LYS A 35 7.81 4.41 3.25
CA LYS A 35 7.48 5.78 3.67
C LYS A 35 6.45 6.44 2.75
N SER A 36 6.59 6.31 1.44
CA SER A 36 5.64 6.88 0.47
C SER A 36 4.25 6.27 0.60
N GLY A 37 4.15 4.95 0.83
CA GLY A 37 2.87 4.29 1.07
C GLY A 37 2.19 4.76 2.36
N GLN A 38 2.95 4.96 3.44
CA GLN A 38 2.42 5.56 4.67
C GLN A 38 1.92 7.00 4.44
N MET A 39 2.63 7.80 3.63
CA MET A 39 2.22 9.16 3.31
C MET A 39 0.92 9.18 2.47
N LEU A 40 0.79 8.31 1.47
CA LEU A 40 -0.47 8.15 0.72
C LEU A 40 -1.61 7.73 1.64
N ALA A 41 -1.37 6.77 2.54
CA ALA A 41 -2.37 6.31 3.49
C ALA A 41 -2.83 7.45 4.41
N ASN A 42 -1.91 8.31 4.86
CA ASN A 42 -2.26 9.48 5.66
C ASN A 42 -3.12 10.47 4.87
N CYS A 43 -2.81 10.70 3.58
CA CYS A 43 -3.63 11.55 2.71
C CYS A 43 -5.06 10.99 2.59
N LEU A 44 -5.23 9.67 2.39
CA LEU A 44 -6.55 9.04 2.34
C LEU A 44 -7.29 9.21 3.68
N LYS A 45 -6.63 8.98 4.82
CA LYS A 45 -7.24 9.13 6.15
C LYS A 45 -7.69 10.56 6.44
N MET A 46 -7.01 11.56 5.89
CA MET A 46 -7.42 12.97 5.98
C MET A 46 -8.69 13.28 5.19
N LEU A 47 -9.05 12.43 4.21
CA LEU A 47 -10.26 12.56 3.41
C LEU A 47 -11.43 11.74 3.96
N SER A 48 -11.26 11.06 5.09
CA SER A 48 -12.36 10.38 5.78
C SER A 48 -13.14 11.40 6.63
N PRO A 49 -14.48 11.34 6.66
CA PRO A 49 -15.34 10.27 6.14
C PRO A 49 -15.84 10.47 4.70
N GLU A 50 -15.43 11.53 4.00
CA GLU A 50 -15.91 11.84 2.64
C GLU A 50 -15.61 10.71 1.64
N ILE A 51 -14.49 10.01 1.83
CA ILE A 51 -14.19 8.75 1.15
C ILE A 51 -14.10 7.61 2.16
N TYR A 52 -14.62 6.44 1.78
CA TYR A 52 -14.54 5.20 2.57
C TYR A 52 -14.91 5.41 4.05
N GLY A 53 -16.16 5.79 4.32
CA GLY A 53 -16.66 6.38 5.58
C GLY A 53 -16.01 5.90 6.88
N SER A 54 -15.91 4.58 7.11
CA SER A 54 -15.35 3.99 8.36
C SER A 54 -13.86 3.64 8.31
N MET A 55 -13.13 4.04 7.27
CA MET A 55 -11.70 3.72 7.08
C MET A 55 -10.83 4.12 8.27
N ASN A 56 -11.15 5.22 8.96
CA ASN A 56 -10.41 5.67 10.14
C ASN A 56 -10.75 4.91 11.44
N ASP A 57 -11.85 4.14 11.47
CA ASP A 57 -12.15 3.28 12.62
C ASP A 57 -11.35 1.97 12.51
N SER A 58 -10.46 1.74 13.48
CA SER A 58 -9.64 0.53 13.53
C SER A 58 -10.41 -0.76 13.85
N ARG A 59 -11.63 -0.65 14.41
CA ARG A 59 -12.46 -1.78 14.84
C ARG A 59 -13.43 -2.23 13.76
N ILE A 60 -13.80 -1.36 12.83
CA ILE A 60 -14.78 -1.63 11.79
C ILE A 60 -14.05 -1.89 10.48
N ILE A 61 -14.27 -3.03 9.82
CA ILE A 61 -13.78 -3.24 8.46
C ILE A 61 -14.74 -2.55 7.47
N GLU A 62 -14.21 -1.73 6.56
CA GLU A 62 -15.02 -0.98 5.60
C GLU A 62 -15.41 -1.86 4.40
N LEU A 63 -16.41 -2.73 4.60
CA LEU A 63 -16.83 -3.73 3.62
C LEU A 63 -17.37 -3.12 2.32
N LYS A 64 -18.11 -1.99 2.39
CA LYS A 64 -18.62 -1.33 1.19
C LYS A 64 -17.50 -0.72 0.36
N GLY A 65 -16.47 -0.19 1.03
CA GLY A 65 -15.26 0.28 0.36
C GLY A 65 -14.49 -0.87 -0.31
N LEU A 66 -14.37 -2.02 0.36
CA LEU A 66 -13.73 -3.22 -0.21
C LEU A 66 -14.48 -3.72 -1.45
N GLU A 67 -15.81 -3.83 -1.37
CA GLU A 67 -16.67 -4.18 -2.52
C GLU A 67 -16.44 -3.22 -3.69
N TYR A 68 -16.51 -1.90 -3.43
CA TYR A 68 -16.29 -0.87 -4.45
C TYR A 68 -14.92 -0.97 -5.12
N VAL A 69 -13.86 -1.24 -4.35
CA VAL A 69 -12.50 -1.34 -4.90
C VAL A 69 -12.29 -2.62 -5.69
N LEU A 70 -12.81 -3.76 -5.20
CA LEU A 70 -12.72 -5.05 -5.91
C LEU A 70 -13.45 -5.02 -7.25
N ASP A 71 -14.56 -4.29 -7.36
CA ASP A 71 -15.28 -4.09 -8.62
C ASP A 71 -14.51 -3.27 -9.67
N ARG A 72 -13.45 -2.55 -9.24
CA ARG A 72 -12.65 -1.65 -10.07
C ARG A 72 -11.24 -2.15 -10.33
N LEU A 73 -10.80 -3.21 -9.66
CA LEU A 73 -9.52 -3.84 -9.90
C LEU A 73 -9.71 -5.16 -10.66
N PRO A 74 -8.68 -5.63 -11.40
CA PRO A 74 -8.72 -6.92 -12.07
C PRO A 74 -8.93 -8.04 -11.04
N LYS A 75 -9.70 -9.06 -11.43
CA LYS A 75 -9.86 -10.26 -10.58
C LYS A 75 -8.50 -10.87 -10.27
N GLY A 76 -8.31 -11.33 -9.03
CA GLY A 76 -7.07 -11.94 -8.56
C GLY A 76 -5.99 -10.93 -8.09
N ILE A 77 -6.30 -9.63 -8.05
CA ILE A 77 -5.38 -8.61 -7.54
C ILE A 77 -4.92 -8.88 -6.11
N GLU A 78 -5.74 -9.58 -5.32
CA GLU A 78 -5.45 -9.96 -3.94
C GLU A 78 -4.32 -10.99 -3.80
N GLN A 79 -4.02 -11.72 -4.88
CA GLN A 79 -2.92 -12.70 -4.94
C GLN A 79 -1.65 -12.07 -5.55
N CYS A 80 -1.77 -10.91 -6.18
CA CYS A 80 -0.65 -10.26 -6.85
C CYS A 80 0.33 -9.63 -5.85
N VAL A 81 1.61 -9.94 -6.04
CA VAL A 81 2.73 -9.34 -5.28
C VAL A 81 3.31 -8.14 -6.04
N ARG A 82 3.21 -8.16 -7.38
CA ARG A 82 3.71 -7.10 -8.25
C ARG A 82 2.63 -6.61 -9.20
N ILE A 83 2.50 -5.28 -9.26
CA ILE A 83 1.61 -4.58 -10.18
C ILE A 83 2.48 -3.74 -11.10
N ILE A 84 2.30 -3.92 -12.39
CA ILE A 84 3.03 -3.22 -13.44
C ILE A 84 2.06 -2.25 -14.11
N LEU A 85 2.51 -1.03 -14.40
CA LEU A 85 1.76 -0.05 -15.17
C LEU A 85 2.50 0.13 -16.50
N THR A 86 1.84 -0.16 -17.62
CA THR A 86 2.42 -0.13 -18.97
C THR A 86 1.62 0.79 -19.88
N ALA A 87 2.26 1.26 -20.95
CA ALA A 87 1.53 1.90 -22.05
C ALA A 87 0.80 0.86 -22.90
N GLN A 88 -0.18 1.29 -23.71
CA GLN A 88 -0.99 0.39 -24.54
C GLN A 88 -0.15 -0.37 -25.58
N GLU A 89 0.79 0.31 -26.22
CA GLU A 89 1.63 -0.21 -27.30
C GLU A 89 2.53 -1.38 -26.85
N GLU A 90 2.72 -1.58 -25.55
CA GLU A 90 3.68 -2.56 -25.00
C GLU A 90 3.11 -3.98 -24.87
N LEU A 91 1.79 -4.18 -24.97
CA LEU A 91 1.13 -5.46 -24.68
C LEU A 91 0.15 -5.95 -25.75
N GLU A 92 -0.13 -5.17 -26.80
CA GLU A 92 -1.13 -5.52 -27.83
C GLU A 92 -0.81 -6.81 -28.61
N ASP A 93 0.48 -7.15 -28.76
CA ASP A 93 0.93 -8.35 -29.48
C ASP A 93 1.38 -9.50 -28.56
N THR A 94 1.05 -9.44 -27.27
CA THR A 94 1.47 -10.46 -26.30
C THR A 94 0.42 -11.56 -26.11
N SER A 95 0.87 -12.78 -25.78
CA SER A 95 -0.01 -13.93 -25.51
C SER A 95 -0.60 -13.94 -24.09
N PHE A 96 -0.50 -12.84 -23.34
CA PHE A 96 -0.99 -12.75 -21.96
C PHE A 96 -2.52 -12.72 -21.90
N GLU A 97 -3.09 -13.32 -20.85
CA GLU A 97 -4.54 -13.33 -20.65
C GLU A 97 -5.04 -11.93 -20.27
N ARG A 98 -5.97 -11.39 -21.06
CA ARG A 98 -6.67 -10.14 -20.73
C ARG A 98 -7.63 -10.37 -19.57
N VAL A 99 -7.48 -9.59 -18.51
CA VAL A 99 -8.38 -9.56 -17.34
C VAL A 99 -9.06 -8.20 -17.26
N GLU A 100 -10.39 -8.17 -17.35
CA GLU A 100 -11.17 -6.94 -17.23
C GLU A 100 -11.89 -6.83 -15.88
N PRO A 101 -11.89 -5.64 -15.22
CA PRO A 101 -12.67 -5.43 -14.01
C PRO A 101 -14.18 -5.43 -14.26
N PRO A 102 -15.02 -5.84 -13.29
CA PRO A 102 -16.47 -5.94 -13.45
C PRO A 102 -17.20 -4.62 -13.78
N LYS A 103 -16.81 -3.49 -13.17
CA LYS A 103 -17.56 -2.21 -13.28
C LYS A 103 -16.76 -1.06 -13.91
N ARG A 104 -15.46 -1.23 -14.18
CA ARG A 104 -14.60 -0.23 -14.84
C ARG A 104 -13.72 -0.97 -15.84
N ARG A 105 -13.95 -0.77 -17.14
CA ARG A 105 -13.11 -1.36 -18.18
C ARG A 105 -11.72 -0.71 -18.15
N ARG A 106 -10.81 -1.29 -17.36
CA ARG A 106 -9.37 -1.05 -17.44
C ARG A 106 -8.78 -2.24 -18.16
N THR A 107 -8.04 -2.01 -19.23
CA THR A 107 -7.34 -3.09 -19.89
C THR A 107 -6.23 -3.55 -18.95
N SER A 108 -6.28 -4.81 -18.54
CA SER A 108 -5.24 -5.41 -17.71
C SER A 108 -4.90 -6.78 -18.24
N PHE A 109 -3.66 -7.20 -18.02
CA PHE A 109 -3.13 -8.47 -18.48
C PHE A 109 -2.57 -9.23 -17.30
N ARG A 110 -2.95 -10.50 -17.16
CA ARG A 110 -2.33 -11.41 -16.21
C ARG A 110 -0.99 -11.87 -16.79
N ILE A 111 0.10 -11.46 -16.13
CA ILE A 111 1.46 -11.83 -16.54
C ILE A 111 1.85 -13.17 -15.92
N SER A 112 1.49 -13.38 -14.66
CA SER A 112 1.60 -14.65 -13.94
C SER A 112 0.66 -14.65 -12.74
N ASP A 113 0.55 -15.76 -11.99
CA ASP A 113 -0.33 -15.86 -10.82
C ASP A 113 -0.13 -14.73 -9.80
N ASN A 114 1.10 -14.23 -9.67
CA ASN A 114 1.47 -13.19 -8.71
C ASN A 114 1.64 -11.80 -9.34
N GLU A 115 1.41 -11.65 -10.65
CA GLU A 115 1.72 -10.43 -11.38
C GLU A 115 0.64 -10.02 -12.37
N VAL A 116 0.28 -8.75 -12.33
CA VAL A 116 -0.69 -8.15 -13.25
C VAL A 116 -0.11 -6.87 -13.84
N SER A 117 -0.38 -6.65 -15.12
CA SER A 117 -0.10 -5.39 -15.80
C SER A 117 -1.39 -4.62 -16.05
N PHE A 118 -1.39 -3.33 -15.72
CA PHE A 118 -2.43 -2.39 -16.11
C PHE A 118 -1.94 -1.58 -17.30
N VAL A 119 -2.73 -1.59 -18.37
CA VAL A 119 -2.50 -0.67 -19.49
C VAL A 119 -3.12 0.67 -19.16
N ILE A 120 -2.27 1.69 -19.05
CA ILE A 120 -2.68 3.06 -18.77
C ILE A 120 -3.03 3.76 -20.08
N THR A 121 -4.31 4.08 -20.28
CA THR A 121 -4.78 4.78 -21.49
C THR A 121 -5.19 6.22 -21.21
N ASN A 122 -5.57 6.55 -19.95
CA ASN A 122 -6.09 7.86 -19.58
C ASN A 122 -5.08 8.73 -18.80
N GLY A 123 -3.79 8.41 -18.93
CA GLY A 123 -2.69 9.14 -18.30
C GLY A 123 -2.69 9.07 -16.77
N VAL A 124 -2.14 10.11 -16.14
CA VAL A 124 -1.87 10.16 -14.69
C VAL A 124 -3.11 10.04 -13.80
N SER A 125 -4.28 10.45 -14.30
CA SER A 125 -5.56 10.33 -13.59
C SER A 125 -5.89 8.87 -13.25
N GLU A 126 -5.58 7.96 -14.17
CA GLU A 126 -5.78 6.53 -13.98
C GLU A 126 -4.82 5.94 -12.95
N ILE A 127 -3.58 6.46 -12.92
CA ILE A 127 -2.57 6.09 -11.92
C ILE A 127 -3.04 6.53 -10.52
N TYR A 128 -3.60 7.75 -10.38
CA TYR A 128 -4.14 8.21 -9.09
C TYR A 128 -5.28 7.32 -8.60
N ASP A 129 -6.19 6.91 -9.48
CA ASP A 129 -7.27 5.99 -9.15
C ASP A 129 -6.72 4.64 -8.67
N ILE A 130 -5.79 4.04 -9.41
CA ILE A 130 -5.16 2.75 -9.06
C ILE A 130 -4.47 2.87 -7.70
N LEU A 131 -3.64 3.90 -7.50
CA LEU A 131 -2.96 4.13 -6.23
C LEU A 131 -3.93 4.36 -5.08
N THR A 132 -5.06 5.04 -5.31
CA THR A 132 -6.09 5.25 -4.29
C THR A 132 -6.68 3.91 -3.84
N HIS A 133 -7.01 3.05 -4.81
CA HIS A 133 -7.57 1.72 -4.54
C HIS A 133 -6.57 0.81 -3.81
N LEU A 134 -5.33 0.75 -4.28
CA LEU A 134 -4.28 -0.05 -3.65
C LEU A 134 -3.94 0.44 -2.24
N THR A 135 -3.89 1.76 -2.05
CA THR A 135 -3.65 2.35 -0.72
C THR A 135 -4.78 2.00 0.24
N PHE A 136 -6.04 2.09 -0.21
CA PHE A 136 -7.20 1.67 0.58
C PHE A 136 -7.14 0.18 0.96
N LEU A 137 -6.84 -0.71 0.00
CA LEU A 137 -6.65 -2.13 0.28
C LEU A 137 -5.56 -2.37 1.33
N CYS A 138 -4.45 -1.64 1.26
CA CYS A 138 -3.38 -1.74 2.26
C CYS A 138 -3.83 -1.27 3.65
N ILE A 139 -4.66 -0.24 3.74
CA ILE A 139 -5.22 0.24 5.01
C ILE A 139 -6.12 -0.84 5.63
N GLU A 140 -7.05 -1.40 4.87
CA GLU A 140 -7.98 -2.42 5.38
C GLU A 140 -7.27 -3.75 5.65
N ALA A 141 -6.31 -4.18 4.84
CA ALA A 141 -5.49 -5.36 5.09
C ALA A 141 -4.74 -5.26 6.42
N HIS A 142 -4.22 -4.08 6.76
CA HIS A 142 -3.59 -3.85 8.07
C HIS A 142 -4.58 -3.92 9.23
N LYS A 143 -5.83 -3.48 9.05
CA LYS A 143 -6.89 -3.60 10.05
C LYS A 143 -7.26 -5.06 10.27
N ILE A 144 -7.53 -5.80 9.20
CA ILE A 144 -7.85 -7.24 9.23
C ILE A 144 -6.73 -8.02 9.94
N ARG A 145 -5.48 -7.80 9.53
CA ARG A 145 -4.30 -8.44 10.16
C ARG A 145 -4.25 -8.17 11.67
N ARG A 146 -4.51 -6.92 12.09
CA ARG A 146 -4.49 -6.55 13.51
C ARG A 146 -5.59 -7.25 14.30
N GLN A 147 -6.80 -7.33 13.76
CA GLN A 147 -7.94 -7.97 14.42
C GLN A 147 -7.69 -9.48 14.57
N ILE A 148 -7.23 -10.16 13.51
CA ILE A 148 -6.87 -11.59 13.57
C ILE A 148 -5.80 -11.87 14.65
N HIS A 149 -4.75 -11.04 14.74
CA HIS A 149 -3.73 -11.20 15.78
C HIS A 149 -4.23 -10.90 17.20
N THR A 150 -5.26 -10.06 17.35
CA THR A 150 -5.84 -9.73 18.66
C THR A 150 -6.79 -10.83 19.15
N GLU A 151 -7.49 -11.49 18.22
CA GLU A 151 -8.43 -12.59 18.53
C GLU A 151 -7.72 -13.96 18.65
N GLY A 152 -6.54 -14.12 18.02
CA GLY A 152 -5.83 -15.39 17.88
C GLY A 152 -4.81 -15.78 18.96
N GLY A 153 -4.57 -15.01 20.02
CA GLY A 153 -3.71 -15.48 21.11
C GLY A 153 -3.10 -14.41 22.03
N THR A 154 -3.30 -14.61 23.33
CA THR A 154 -2.36 -14.40 24.45
C THR A 154 -1.17 -13.49 24.22
N GLU A 155 -1.08 -12.47 25.10
CA GLU A 155 0.13 -11.74 25.41
C GLU A 155 1.39 -12.64 25.36
N THR A 156 2.29 -12.39 24.43
CA THR A 156 3.72 -12.60 24.71
C THR A 156 4.21 -11.45 25.59
N ARG A 157 3.61 -11.32 26.78
CA ARG A 157 4.26 -10.72 27.95
C ARG A 157 5.28 -11.75 28.45
N ASN A 158 6.50 -11.72 27.92
CA ASN A 158 7.72 -11.88 28.71
C ASN A 158 8.96 -11.93 27.83
N GLY A 159 9.79 -10.90 27.98
CA GLY A 159 11.16 -10.87 27.48
C GLY A 159 11.98 -9.72 28.06
N LYS A 160 11.56 -9.13 29.19
CA LYS A 160 12.34 -8.17 29.98
C LYS A 160 12.06 -8.36 31.46
N ALA A 161 12.73 -9.34 32.08
CA ALA A 161 13.25 -9.27 33.45
C ALA A 161 13.79 -10.64 33.86
N GLY A 162 15.07 -10.69 34.28
CA GLY A 162 15.60 -11.78 35.08
C GLY A 162 16.71 -12.61 34.43
N ARG A 163 17.92 -12.04 34.37
CA ARG A 163 19.11 -12.67 34.98
C ARG A 163 20.28 -11.69 34.98
N HIS A 164 20.43 -11.03 36.13
CA HIS A 164 21.70 -10.44 36.54
C HIS A 164 22.73 -11.56 36.80
N ARG A 165 23.96 -11.29 36.35
CA ARG A 165 25.27 -11.74 36.88
C ARG A 165 25.66 -13.23 36.76
N SER A 166 26.62 -13.47 35.86
CA SER A 166 27.92 -14.08 36.20
C SER A 166 28.95 -13.65 35.13
N GLN A 167 29.75 -12.61 35.42
CA GLN A 167 31.20 -12.68 35.67
C GLN A 167 32.08 -13.25 34.51
N ARG A 168 32.80 -12.30 33.89
CA ARG A 168 34.24 -12.29 33.50
C ARG A 168 34.88 -13.56 32.89
N ALA A 169 35.31 -13.41 31.63
CA ALA A 169 36.68 -13.57 31.11
C ALA A 169 36.62 -13.17 29.62
N GLY A 170 37.28 -12.12 29.12
CA GLY A 170 38.72 -11.98 29.07
C GLY A 170 39.25 -12.69 27.82
N SER A 171 39.31 -12.02 26.66
CA SER A 171 40.44 -12.10 25.73
C SER A 171 40.23 -11.20 24.51
N GLN A 172 41.35 -10.75 24.00
CA GLN A 172 41.62 -9.62 23.14
C GLN A 172 42.17 -10.15 21.82
N ARG A 173 41.67 -9.62 20.68
CA ARG A 173 42.30 -9.67 19.33
C ARG A 173 41.39 -8.84 18.41
N GLN A 174 41.68 -7.55 18.20
CA GLN A 174 42.54 -6.98 17.15
C GLN A 174 42.38 -7.59 15.75
N ARG A 175 42.30 -6.64 14.79
CA ARG A 175 42.48 -6.70 13.32
C ARG A 175 41.21 -7.03 12.52
N THR A 176 40.91 -6.44 11.37
CA THR A 176 41.42 -5.33 10.52
C THR A 176 40.44 -5.27 9.33
N GLY A 177 40.24 -4.10 8.72
CA GLY A 177 40.14 -4.03 7.25
C GLY A 177 38.76 -3.94 6.58
N SER A 178 38.54 -2.76 5.96
CA SER A 178 38.13 -2.58 4.55
C SER A 178 36.67 -2.80 4.11
N ALA A 179 35.98 -1.65 3.95
CA ALA A 179 35.38 -1.09 2.72
C ALA A 179 34.85 -1.98 1.57
N THR A 180 33.87 -1.38 0.87
CA THR A 180 33.46 -1.55 -0.57
C THR A 180 32.22 -2.45 -0.72
N LEU A 181 31.08 -2.07 -1.33
CA LEU A 181 30.63 -0.99 -2.22
C LEU A 181 29.16 -0.65 -1.89
#